data_AF-A0A2S3HUZ2-F1
#
_entry.id   AF-A0A2S3HUZ2-F1
#
_cell.length_a   1.000
_cell.length_b   1.000
_cell.length_c   1.000
_cell.angle_alpha   90.00
_cell.angle_beta   90.00
_cell.angle_gamma   90.00
#
_symmetry.space_group_name_H-M   'P 1'
#
loop_
_entity.id
_entity.type
_entity.pdbx_description
1 polymer ?
#
loop_
_entity_poly.entity_id
_entity_poly.type
_entity_poly.pdbx_seq_one_letter_code
_entity_poly.pdbx_strand_id
1 'polypeptide(L)'
;MFKDFDKRLQSDIKKIVDDRVAATNVRHRVEVRPIEVNVVAHPIQSYAVWFGGSVAASTPEFYEYCHTKEEYEEHGASICRTSPVFKGMY
;
A
#
# COMPACT_ATOMS: atom_id res chain seq x y z
N MET A 1 3.78 -15.62 9.44
CA MET A 1 4.67 -14.45 9.60
C MET A 1 5.43 -14.57 10.92
N PHE A 2 6.56 -13.88 11.06
CA PHE A 2 7.32 -13.85 12.31
C PHE A 2 6.49 -13.23 13.44
N LYS A 3 6.55 -13.84 14.63
CA LYS A 3 5.86 -13.36 15.82
C LYS A 3 6.38 -11.96 16.21
N ASP A 4 5.48 -11.04 16.54
CA ASP A 4 5.77 -9.67 17.01
C ASP A 4 6.59 -8.79 16.05
N PHE A 5 6.68 -9.18 14.77
CA PHE A 5 7.43 -8.43 13.76
C PHE A 5 6.86 -7.03 13.51
N ASP A 6 5.54 -6.92 13.43
CA ASP A 6 4.78 -5.68 13.30
C ASP A 6 5.10 -4.69 14.42
N LYS A 7 5.08 -5.17 15.67
CA LYS A 7 5.39 -4.36 16.85
C LYS A 7 6.81 -3.86 16.82
N ARG A 8 7.76 -4.73 16.49
CA ARG A 8 9.17 -4.36 16.39
C ARG A 8 9.39 -3.32 15.29
N LEU A 9 8.83 -3.54 14.11
CA LEU A 9 8.95 -2.61 12.99
C LEU A 9 8.35 -1.24 13.32
N GLN A 10 7.17 -1.22 13.95
CA GLN A 10 6.53 0.03 14.38
C GLN A 10 7.37 0.80 15.39
N SER A 11 7.90 0.11 16.41
CA SER A 11 8.76 0.72 17.42
C SER A 11 10.04 1.30 16.81
N ASP A 12 10.71 0.54 15.96
CA ASP A 12 11.97 0.95 15.33
C ASP A 12 11.75 2.18 14.41
N ILE A 13 10.69 2.17 13.59
CA ILE A 13 10.34 3.31 12.75
C ILE A 13 9.93 4.52 13.58
N LYS A 14 9.09 4.34 14.61
CA LYS A 14 8.65 5.44 15.47
C LYS A 14 9.83 6.13 16.14
N LYS A 15 10.81 5.37 16.64
CA LYS A 15 12.03 5.94 17.21
C LYS A 15 12.77 6.83 16.21
N ILE A 16 12.99 6.35 14.99
CA ILE A 16 13.67 7.13 13.92
C ILE A 16 12.90 8.41 13.58
N VAL A 17 11.57 8.33 13.55
CA VAL A 17 10.69 9.46 13.26
C VAL A 17 10.75 10.49 14.40
N ASP A 18 10.62 10.05 15.64
CA ASP A 18 10.64 10.91 16.83
C ASP A 18 11.99 11.61 16.99
N ASP A 19 13.11 10.89 16.80
CA ASP A 19 14.47 11.44 16.88
C ASP A 19 14.68 12.58 15.84
N ARG A 20 14.15 12.37 14.62
CA ARG A 20 14.22 13.37 13.55
C ARG A 20 13.30 14.56 13.79
N VAL A 21 12.10 14.33 14.32
CA VAL A 21 11.17 15.40 14.70
C VAL A 21 11.81 16.26 15.80
N ALA A 22 12.42 15.65 16.81
CA ALA A 22 13.15 16.36 17.86
C ALA A 22 14.31 17.20 17.29
N ALA A 23 15.14 16.61 16.43
CA ALA A 23 16.24 17.34 15.78
C ALA A 23 15.75 18.52 14.92
N THR A 24 14.62 18.34 14.22
CA THR A 24 14.00 19.39 13.40
C THR A 24 13.45 20.53 14.27
N ASN A 25 12.77 20.21 15.35
CA ASN A 25 12.21 21.18 16.29
C ASN A 25 13.31 22.05 16.90
N VAL A 26 14.43 21.44 17.30
CA VAL A 26 15.60 22.15 17.83
C VAL A 26 16.24 23.05 16.76
N ARG A 27 16.45 22.52 15.54
CA ARG A 27 17.13 23.23 14.46
C ARG A 27 16.34 24.43 13.95
N HIS A 28 15.04 24.29 13.80
CA HIS A 28 14.18 25.29 13.17
C HIS A 28 13.36 26.11 14.17
N ARG A 29 13.43 25.79 15.48
CA ARG A 29 12.64 26.43 16.55
C ARG A 29 11.13 26.41 16.23
N VAL A 30 10.69 25.31 15.65
CA VAL A 30 9.28 25.04 15.33
C VAL A 30 8.81 23.86 16.16
N GLU A 31 7.51 23.76 16.35
CA GLU A 31 6.88 22.57 16.89
C GLU A 31 6.24 21.79 15.74
N VAL A 32 6.91 20.75 15.28
CA VAL A 32 6.36 19.82 14.29
C VAL A 32 5.35 18.90 14.96
N ARG A 33 4.20 18.70 14.32
CA ARG A 33 3.17 17.78 14.79
C ARG A 33 3.73 16.36 14.89
N PRO A 34 3.44 15.62 15.97
CA PRO A 34 3.84 14.22 16.08
C PRO A 34 3.34 13.41 14.88
N ILE A 35 4.22 12.57 14.33
CA ILE A 35 3.87 11.69 13.22
C ILE A 35 3.42 10.35 13.81
N GLU A 36 2.20 9.95 13.46
CA GLU A 36 1.68 8.64 13.80
C GLU A 36 2.32 7.56 12.92
N VAL A 37 2.86 6.51 13.56
CA VAL A 37 3.41 5.35 12.87
C VAL A 37 2.56 4.16 13.22
N ASN A 38 1.92 3.56 12.20
CA ASN A 38 1.06 2.40 12.35
C ASN A 38 1.51 1.30 11.37
N VAL A 39 1.88 0.13 11.90
CA VAL A 39 2.21 -1.06 11.11
C VAL A 39 1.05 -2.04 11.24
N VAL A 40 0.36 -2.27 10.13
CA VAL A 40 -0.83 -3.13 10.13
C VAL A 40 -0.45 -4.59 9.97
N ALA A 41 -0.79 -5.41 10.97
CA ALA A 41 -0.75 -6.85 10.87
C ALA A 41 -2.15 -7.45 10.70
N HIS A 42 -2.25 -8.52 9.90
CA HIS A 42 -3.52 -9.24 9.70
C HIS A 42 -3.30 -10.75 9.57
N PRO A 43 -4.30 -11.61 9.91
CA PRO A 43 -4.11 -13.06 9.95
C PRO A 43 -3.76 -13.72 8.60
N ILE A 44 -4.19 -13.11 7.50
CA ILE A 44 -4.08 -13.66 6.13
C ILE A 44 -2.86 -13.16 5.34
N GLN A 45 -1.82 -12.70 6.04
CA GLN A 45 -0.59 -12.13 5.43
C GLN A 45 0.11 -13.06 4.43
N SER A 46 0.11 -14.37 4.70
CA SER A 46 0.80 -15.35 3.84
C SER A 46 0.25 -15.42 2.41
N TYR A 47 -1.01 -15.02 2.22
CA TYR A 47 -1.69 -14.99 0.92
C TYR A 47 -2.42 -13.67 0.70
N ALA A 48 -1.93 -12.58 1.30
CA ALA A 48 -2.55 -11.26 1.22
C ALA A 48 -2.77 -10.79 -0.21
N VAL A 49 -1.77 -11.03 -1.08
CA VAL A 49 -1.83 -10.67 -2.51
C VAL A 49 -2.92 -11.45 -3.23
N TRP A 50 -2.98 -12.76 -3.01
CA TRP A 50 -3.99 -13.61 -3.65
C TRP A 50 -5.40 -13.30 -3.14
N PHE A 51 -5.54 -13.09 -1.82
CA PHE A 51 -6.81 -12.69 -1.21
C PHE A 51 -7.27 -11.33 -1.74
N GLY A 52 -6.39 -10.34 -1.79
CA GLY A 52 -6.70 -9.01 -2.35
C GLY A 52 -7.13 -9.09 -3.82
N GLY A 53 -6.44 -9.91 -4.62
CA GLY A 53 -6.83 -10.18 -6.01
C GLY A 53 -8.21 -10.84 -6.14
N SER A 54 -8.52 -11.82 -5.27
CA SER A 54 -9.83 -12.48 -5.23
C SER A 54 -10.95 -11.50 -4.85
N VAL A 55 -10.71 -10.64 -3.85
CA VAL A 55 -11.65 -9.58 -3.46
C VAL A 55 -11.85 -8.59 -4.60
N ALA A 56 -10.77 -8.10 -5.21
CA ALA A 56 -10.84 -7.16 -6.33
C ALA A 56 -11.60 -7.75 -7.52
N ALA A 57 -11.28 -8.98 -7.93
CA ALA A 57 -11.95 -9.66 -9.04
C ALA A 57 -13.43 -10.00 -8.79
N SER A 58 -13.86 -9.97 -7.52
CA SER A 58 -15.26 -10.18 -7.14
C SER A 58 -16.11 -8.90 -7.25
N THR A 59 -15.49 -7.74 -7.48
CA THR A 59 -16.20 -6.47 -7.66
C THR A 59 -16.62 -6.26 -9.13
N PRO A 60 -17.82 -5.73 -9.43
CA PRO A 60 -18.25 -5.46 -10.81
C PRO A 60 -17.31 -4.51 -11.56
N GLU A 61 -16.72 -3.54 -10.85
CA GLU A 61 -15.79 -2.56 -11.39
C GLU A 61 -14.54 -3.22 -12.00
N PHE A 62 -14.23 -4.45 -11.60
CA PHE A 62 -13.06 -5.16 -12.11
C PHE A 62 -13.06 -5.37 -13.61
N TYR A 63 -14.22 -5.64 -14.17
CA TYR A 63 -14.36 -5.88 -15.60
C TYR A 63 -14.16 -4.59 -16.42
N GLU A 64 -14.45 -3.42 -15.85
CA GLU A 64 -14.25 -2.12 -16.51
C GLU A 64 -12.77 -1.74 -16.63
N TYR A 65 -11.91 -2.26 -15.77
CA TYR A 65 -10.46 -1.99 -15.78
C TYR A 65 -9.64 -3.06 -16.51
N CYS A 66 -10.28 -4.14 -16.95
CA CYS A 66 -9.62 -5.22 -17.67
C CYS A 66 -9.54 -4.89 -19.17
N HIS A 67 -8.38 -5.16 -19.76
CA HIS A 67 -8.23 -5.16 -21.22
C HIS A 67 -8.98 -6.33 -21.81
N THR A 68 -9.87 -6.04 -22.75
CA THR A 68 -10.61 -7.05 -23.48
C THR A 68 -9.74 -7.72 -24.55
N LYS A 69 -10.18 -8.88 -25.02
CA LYS A 69 -9.52 -9.56 -26.13
C LYS A 69 -9.58 -8.72 -27.42
N GLU A 70 -10.70 -8.06 -27.67
CA GLU A 70 -10.91 -7.19 -28.84
C GLU A 70 -9.91 -6.03 -28.85
N GLU A 71 -9.78 -5.31 -27.73
CA GLU A 71 -8.80 -4.21 -27.60
C GLU A 71 -7.36 -4.70 -27.83
N TYR A 72 -7.02 -5.89 -27.32
CA TYR A 72 -5.70 -6.50 -27.52
C TYR A 72 -5.44 -6.85 -28.99
N GLU A 73 -6.44 -7.36 -29.71
CA GLU A 73 -6.31 -7.69 -31.14
C GLU A 73 -6.18 -6.41 -31.99
N GLU A 74 -6.83 -5.32 -31.61
CA GLU A 74 -6.76 -4.02 -32.32
C GLU A 74 -5.48 -3.23 -32.04
N HIS A 75 -5.05 -3.13 -30.78
CA HIS A 75 -3.97 -2.25 -30.32
C HIS A 75 -2.67 -3.01 -29.98
N GLY A 76 -2.73 -4.34 -29.98
CA GLY A 76 -1.63 -5.23 -29.65
C GLY A 76 -1.27 -5.26 -28.16
N ALA A 77 -0.20 -5.98 -27.84
CA ALA A 77 0.30 -6.15 -26.46
C ALA A 77 0.76 -4.86 -25.76
N SER A 78 0.76 -3.73 -26.45
CA SER A 78 1.14 -2.43 -25.89
C SER A 78 0.23 -2.02 -24.73
N ILE A 79 -1.07 -2.33 -24.81
CA ILE A 79 -2.07 -1.97 -23.81
C ILE A 79 -1.83 -2.67 -22.46
N CYS A 80 -1.28 -3.89 -22.49
CA CYS A 80 -0.99 -4.67 -21.28
C CYS A 80 0.25 -4.21 -20.52
N ARG A 81 0.99 -3.20 -21.01
CA ARG A 81 2.16 -2.65 -20.29
C ARG A 81 1.75 -1.84 -19.05
N THR A 82 0.51 -1.38 -19.01
CA THR A 82 -0.05 -0.61 -17.90
C THR A 82 -1.45 -1.11 -17.60
N SER A 83 -1.68 -1.50 -16.35
CA SER A 83 -3.03 -1.80 -15.84
C SER A 83 -3.50 -0.61 -15.02
N PRO A 84 -4.71 -0.07 -15.27
CA PRO A 84 -5.29 0.95 -14.42
C PRO A 84 -5.37 0.47 -12.96
N VAL A 85 -5.04 1.34 -12.01
CA VAL A 85 -5.19 1.04 -10.58
C VAL A 85 -6.64 1.29 -10.18
N PHE A 86 -7.24 0.32 -9.48
CA PHE A 86 -8.58 0.43 -8.89
C PHE A 86 -8.69 1.68 -8.00
N LYS A 87 -9.58 2.61 -8.35
CA LYS A 87 -9.81 3.82 -7.55
C LYS A 87 -10.66 3.60 -6.30
N GLY A 88 -11.33 2.44 -6.15
CA GLY A 88 -12.28 2.16 -5.07
C GLY A 88 -11.68 1.60 -3.76
N MET A 89 -10.35 1.58 -3.61
CA MET A 89 -9.65 0.97 -2.46
C MET A 89 -8.82 1.97 -1.64
N TYR A 90 -9.13 3.27 -1.71
CA TYR A 90 -8.55 4.32 -0.86
C TYR A 90 -9.64 5.10 -0.12
#